data_AF-A0A6N7YKX3-F1
#
_entry.id   AF-A0A6N7YKX3-F1
#
_cell.length_a   1.000
_cell.length_b   1.000
_cell.length_c   1.000
_cell.angle_alpha   90.00
_cell.angle_beta   90.00
_cell.angle_gamma   90.00
#
_symmetry.space_group_name_H-M   'P 1'
#
loop_
_entity.id
_entity.type
_entity.pdbx_description
1 polymer ?
#
loop_
_entity_poly.entity_id
_entity_poly.type
_entity_poly.pdbx_seq_one_letter_code
_entity_poly.pdbx_strand_id
1 'polypeptide(L)' 'MKTMTFSESPAKYAETLDSVVNDREEIVITRTGHEPVVIVSLDDYELPGILVSPDH' A
#
# COMPACT_ATOMS: atom_id res chain seq x y z
N MET A 1 1.53 -0.75 8.91
CA MET A 1 2.48 -0.49 7.82
C MET A 1 3.34 -1.73 7.61
N LYS A 2 3.17 -2.38 6.47
CA LYS A 2 3.92 -3.58 6.07
C LYS A 2 4.62 -3.29 4.75
N THR A 3 5.84 -3.80 4.59
CA THR A 3 6.64 -3.60 3.38
C THR A 3 6.82 -4.94 2.67
N MET A 4 6.62 -4.96 1.36
CA MET A 4 6.94 -6.12 0.53
C MET A 4 7.58 -5.70 -0.81
N THR A 5 8.27 -6.64 -1.44
CA THR A 5 8.82 -6.43 -2.78
C THR A 5 7.76 -6.72 -3.85
N PHE A 6 7.89 -6.09 -5.03
CA PHE A 6 7.02 -6.37 -6.17
C PHE A 6 6.97 -7.86 -6.56
N SER A 7 8.04 -8.63 -6.30
CA SER A 7 8.08 -10.06 -6.62
C SER A 7 7.28 -10.94 -5.64
N GLU A 8 7.01 -10.46 -4.43
CA GLU A 8 6.21 -11.16 -3.42
C GLU A 8 4.70 -10.94 -3.59
N SER A 9 4.31 -9.80 -4.19
CA SER A 9 2.90 -9.40 -4.32
C SER A 9 2.03 -10.31 -5.21
N PRO A 10 2.48 -10.85 -6.36
CA PRO A 10 1.58 -11.56 -7.28
C PRO A 10 1.09 -12.90 -6.73
N ALA A 11 1.92 -13.56 -5.90
CA ALA A 11 1.58 -14.86 -5.29
C ALA A 11 0.52 -14.74 -4.17
N LYS A 12 0.34 -13.53 -3.61
CA LYS A 12 -0.55 -13.24 -2.47
C LYS A 12 -1.43 -12.01 -2.70
N TYR A 13 -1.70 -11.69 -3.96
CA TYR A 13 -2.28 -10.40 -4.30
C TYR A 13 -3.70 -10.25 -3.75
N ALA A 14 -4.52 -11.31 -3.81
CA ALA A 14 -5.86 -11.32 -3.23
C ALA A 14 -5.84 -11.11 -1.70
N GLU A 15 -5.00 -11.87 -0.97
CA GLU A 15 -4.84 -11.75 0.48
C GLU A 15 -4.37 -10.35 0.90
N THR A 16 -3.47 -9.75 0.10
CA THR A 16 -2.99 -8.38 0.33
C THR A 16 -4.13 -7.37 0.16
N LEU A 17 -4.95 -7.50 -0.89
CA LEU A 17 -6.10 -6.61 -1.08
C LEU A 17 -7.14 -6.79 0.02
N ASP A 18 -7.36 -8.03 0.47
CA ASP A 18 -8.26 -8.32 1.58
C ASP A 18 -7.78 -7.67 2.89
N SER A 19 -6.48 -7.70 3.21
CA SER A 19 -5.97 -7.05 4.42
C SER A 19 -6.02 -5.52 4.33
N VAL A 20 -5.74 -4.95 3.15
CA VAL A 20 -5.87 -3.51 2.90
C VAL A 20 -7.31 -3.04 3.09
N VAL A 21 -8.29 -3.78 2.57
CA VAL A 21 -9.71 -3.39 2.64
C VAL A 21 -10.32 -3.67 4.00
N ASN A 22 -10.12 -4.87 4.54
CA ASN A 22 -10.83 -5.32 5.74
C ASN A 22 -10.14 -4.86 7.03
N ASP A 23 -8.80 -4.81 7.04
CA ASP A 23 -8.03 -4.49 8.25
C ASP A 23 -7.45 -3.06 8.22
N ARG A 24 -7.70 -2.31 7.13
CA ARG A 24 -7.07 -1.02 6.84
C ARG A 24 -5.54 -1.08 6.95
N GLU A 25 -4.96 -2.19 6.49
CA GLU A 25 -3.52 -2.38 6.50
C GLU A 25 -2.87 -1.58 5.35
N GLU A 26 -2.01 -0.60 5.70
CA GLU A 26 -1.19 0.10 4.71
C GLU A 26 0.01 -0.76 4.28
N ILE A 27 0.17 -0.94 2.96
CA ILE A 27 1.25 -1.73 2.36
C ILE A 27 2.16 -0.87 1.47
N VAL A 28 3.47 -0.91 1.72
CA VAL A 28 4.48 -0.30 0.86
C VAL A 28 5.11 -1.35 -0.06
N ILE A 29 5.07 -1.09 -1.37
CA ILE A 29 5.71 -1.92 -2.38
C ILE A 29 7.01 -1.27 -2.82
N THR A 30 8.10 -2.03 -2.74
CA THR A 30 9.43 -1.59 -3.19
C THR A 30 9.93 -2.40 -4.38
N ARG A 31 10.76 -1.75 -5.21
CA ARG A 31 11.46 -2.37 -6.35
C ARG A 31 12.78 -1.64 -6.58
N THR A 32 13.87 -2.41 -6.71
CA THR A 32 15.22 -1.86 -6.94
C THR A 32 15.24 -0.89 -8.12
N GLY A 33 15.69 0.34 -7.90
CA GLY A 33 15.79 1.38 -8.93
C GLY A 33 14.49 2.13 -9.23
N HIS A 34 13.45 1.98 -8.41
CA HIS A 34 12.16 2.66 -8.56
C HIS A 34 11.70 3.25 -7.23
N GLU A 35 10.95 4.35 -7.31
CA GLU A 35 10.28 4.95 -6.17
C GLU A 35 9.26 3.96 -5.56
N PRO A 36 9.12 3.93 -4.22
CA PRO A 36 8.14 3.08 -3.57
C PRO A 36 6.72 3.55 -3.86
N VAL A 37 5.76 2.63 -3.82
CA VAL A 37 4.33 2.93 -3.90
C VAL A 37 3.60 2.39 -2.69
N VAL A 38 2.48 3.02 -2.34
CA VAL A 38 1.64 2.61 -1.21
C VAL A 38 0.31 2.08 -1.75
N ILE A 39 -0.16 0.97 -1.18
CA ILE A 39 -1.50 0.43 -1.37
C ILE A 39 -2.29 0.72 -0.09
N VAL A 40 -3.41 1.41 -0.25
CA VAL A 40 -4.40 1.73 0.78
C VAL A 40 -5.80 1.41 0.26
N SER A 41 -6.78 1.31 1.15
CA SER A 41 -8.18 1.18 0.74
C SER A 41 -8.62 2.45 -0.01
N LEU A 42 -9.58 2.31 -0.93
CA LEU A 42 -10.11 3.49 -1.63
C LEU A 42 -10.75 4.46 -0.65
N ASP A 43 -11.44 3.94 0.38
CA ASP A 43 -12.02 4.73 1.47
C ASP A 43 -10.94 5.60 2.12
N ASP A 44 -9.81 5.02 2.52
CA ASP A 44 -8.69 5.77 3.12
C ASP A 44 -8.05 6.75 2.14
N TYR A 45 -7.91 6.40 0.87
CA TYR A 45 -7.40 7.30 -0.17
C TYR A 45 -8.31 8.53 -0.36
N GLU A 46 -9.63 8.34 -0.32
CA GLU A 46 -10.62 9.40 -0.50
C GLU A 46 -10.84 10.22 0.78
N LEU A 47 -10.33 9.77 1.93
CA LEU A 47 -10.41 10.55 3.16
C LEU A 47 -9.58 11.84 3.03
N PRO A 48 -10.19 13.03 3.28
CA PRO A 48 -9.61 14.34 3.00
C PRO A 48 -8.40 14.74 3.88
N GLY A 49 -7.78 13.79 4.59
CA GLY A 49 -6.65 14.04 5.48
C GLY A 49 -5.50 13.02 5.44
N ILE A 50 -5.59 11.95 4.64
CA ILE A 50 -4.58 10.88 4.63
C ILE A 50 -3.50 11.04 3.57
N LEU A 51 -3.73 11.85 2.52
CA LEU A 51 -2.76 12.02 1.42
C LEU A 51 -1.89 13.28 1.50
N VAL A 52 -1.97 14.05 2.59
CA VAL A 52 -0.96 15.08 2.86
C VAL A 52 0.18 14.47 3.67
N SER A 53 1.01 13.67 3.00
CA SER A 53 2.42 13.64 3.35
C SER A 53 3.02 14.94 2.79
N PRO A 54 3.35 15.95 3.63
CA PRO A 54 4.22 17.01 3.16
C PRO A 54 5.59 16.36 2.90
N ASP A 55 6.26 16.75 1.82
CA ASP A 55 7.67 16.46 1.48
C ASP A 55 8.55 15.91 2.62
N HIS A 56 9.29 14.81 2.40
CA HIS A 56 10.62 14.81 1.76
C HIS A 56 11.61 15.83 2.36
#